data_AF-A0A2A6CIY4-F1
#
_entry.id   AF-A0A2A6CIY4-F1
#
_cell.length_a   1.000
_cell.length_b   1.000
_cell.length_c   1.000
_cell.angle_alpha   90.00
_cell.angle_beta   90.00
_cell.angle_gamma   90.00
#
_symmetry.space_group_name_H-M   'P 1'
#
loop_
_entity.id
_entity.type
_entity.pdbx_description
1 polymer ?
#
loop_
_entity_poly.entity_id
_entity_poly.type
_entity_poly.pdbx_seq_one_letter_code
_entity_poly.pdbx_strand_id
1 'polypeptide(L)'
;MSCCVIRRDGDRPVQQSEWRRVIIATVITFLCSVENNMLSVGEWPYMQQIDPEATASFYGAAFSMSKAGHSIFAFAFAYWARKAGMKIPLLAGPAFSLVACVCYLFVEFFPSNRRWWMMFCYFLFGVGYSASVLLRSYIARVSSVENRASAYAVQNGATNVMQAIFVIADDVSLIVAPIYTSQVFAAAGYSTVEIVNGAIYVVATILWIVAWKSLKMFN
;
A
#
# COMPACT_ATOMS: atom_id res chain seq x y z
N MET A 1 -26.43 34.36 -3.38
CA MET A 1 -26.15 34.60 -1.95
C MET A 1 -24.74 34.10 -1.67
N SER A 2 -23.76 34.98 -1.86
CA SER A 2 -22.35 34.72 -1.58
C SER A 2 -22.11 34.92 -0.09
N CYS A 3 -21.80 33.84 0.63
CA CYS A 3 -21.30 33.96 2.00
C CYS A 3 -19.82 34.34 1.90
N CYS A 4 -19.54 35.65 1.93
CA CYS A 4 -18.20 36.18 2.19
C CYS A 4 -17.90 35.91 3.66
N VAL A 5 -17.25 34.78 3.95
CA VAL A 5 -16.74 34.48 5.29
C VAL A 5 -15.55 35.39 5.55
N ILE A 6 -15.75 36.39 6.39
CA ILE A 6 -14.68 37.24 6.91
C ILE A 6 -13.75 36.36 7.74
N ARG A 7 -12.58 36.05 7.18
CA ARG A 7 -11.50 35.26 7.79
C ARG A 7 -10.96 36.01 9.02
N ARG A 8 -11.25 35.54 10.23
CA ARG A 8 -10.66 36.11 11.47
C ARG A 8 -9.17 35.81 11.49
N ASP A 9 -8.37 36.86 11.62
CA ASP A 9 -6.91 36.80 11.64
C ASP A 9 -6.32 35.96 12.80
N GLY A 10 -7.14 35.59 13.80
CA GLY A 10 -6.81 34.70 14.91
C GLY A 10 -6.88 33.19 14.62
N ASP A 11 -7.50 32.76 13.51
CA ASP A 11 -7.62 31.32 13.15
C ASP A 11 -6.47 30.82 12.27
N ARG A 12 -5.62 31.73 11.78
CA ARG A 12 -4.45 31.42 10.93
C ARG A 12 -3.49 30.36 11.52
N PRO A 13 -3.09 30.41 12.80
CA PRO A 13 -2.17 29.40 13.37
C PRO A 13 -2.84 28.03 13.54
N VAL A 14 -4.12 28.00 13.90
CA VAL A 14 -4.89 26.75 14.03
C VAL A 14 -5.03 26.08 12.67
N GLN A 15 -5.42 26.84 11.64
CA GLN A 15 -5.57 26.34 10.27
C GLN A 15 -4.24 25.81 9.70
N GLN A 16 -3.12 26.52 9.89
CA GLN A 16 -1.80 26.02 9.46
C GLN A 16 -1.41 24.70 10.14
N SER A 17 -1.72 24.55 11.43
CA SER A 17 -1.43 23.32 12.18
C SER A 17 -2.29 22.14 11.71
N GLU A 18 -3.57 22.38 11.38
CA GLU A 18 -4.48 21.39 10.80
C GLU A 18 -3.96 20.90 9.45
N TRP A 19 -3.64 21.83 8.54
CA TRP A 19 -3.10 21.50 7.21
C TRP A 19 -1.78 20.74 7.29
N ARG A 20 -0.90 21.08 8.23
CA ARG A 20 0.34 20.32 8.44
C ARG A 20 0.05 18.85 8.80
N ARG A 21 -0.93 18.60 9.68
CA ARG A 21 -1.32 17.23 10.05
C ARG A 21 -1.99 16.48 8.89
N VAL A 22 -2.83 17.16 8.12
CA VAL A 22 -3.45 16.60 6.90
C VAL A 22 -2.39 16.23 5.87
N ILE A 23 -1.45 17.13 5.57
CA ILE A 23 -0.38 16.89 4.59
C ILE A 23 0.50 15.71 5.03
N ILE A 24 0.88 15.63 6.31
CA ILE A 24 1.63 14.49 6.84
C ILE A 24 0.85 13.18 6.63
N ALA A 25 -0.44 13.15 7.00
CA ALA A 25 -1.27 11.96 6.82
C ALA A 25 -1.49 11.60 5.33
N THR A 26 -1.57 12.59 4.45
CA THR A 26 -1.66 12.41 3.00
C THR A 26 -0.37 11.84 2.42
N VAL A 27 0.80 12.40 2.76
CA VAL A 27 2.11 11.86 2.37
C VAL A 27 2.23 10.42 2.82
N ILE A 28 1.71 10.12 4.01
CA ILE A 28 1.82 8.77 4.54
C ILE A 28 0.86 7.80 3.84
N THR A 29 -0.35 8.24 3.55
CA THR A 29 -1.28 7.45 2.73
C THR A 29 -0.72 7.20 1.33
N PHE A 30 -0.07 8.21 0.75
CA PHE A 30 0.61 8.11 -0.54
C PHE A 30 1.69 7.03 -0.52
N LEU A 31 2.53 6.99 0.51
CA LEU A 31 3.58 5.99 0.66
C LEU A 31 3.00 4.57 0.85
N CYS A 32 1.93 4.40 1.64
CA CYS A 32 1.19 3.14 1.71
C CYS A 32 0.57 2.73 0.35
N SER A 33 0.17 3.69 -0.48
CA SER A 33 -0.30 3.40 -1.83
C SER A 33 0.83 2.92 -2.75
N VAL A 34 2.05 3.47 -2.63
CA VAL A 34 3.23 2.95 -3.36
C VAL A 34 3.47 1.48 -3.04
N GLU A 35 3.50 1.16 -1.74
CA GLU A 35 3.66 -0.20 -1.23
C GLU A 35 2.59 -1.16 -1.78
N ASN A 36 1.34 -0.74 -1.92
CA ASN A 36 0.30 -1.62 -2.48
C ASN A 36 0.43 -1.80 -3.99
N ASN A 37 0.89 -0.81 -4.75
CA ASN A 37 0.97 -0.90 -6.21
C ASN A 37 2.23 -1.61 -6.69
N MET A 38 3.34 -1.51 -5.95
CA MET A 38 4.59 -2.20 -6.28
C MET A 38 4.46 -3.72 -6.28
N LEU A 39 3.53 -4.26 -5.49
CA LEU A 39 3.22 -5.69 -5.48
C LEU A 39 2.53 -6.15 -6.76
N SER A 40 1.78 -5.27 -7.43
CA SER A 40 1.00 -5.67 -8.60
C SER A 40 1.79 -5.77 -9.90
N VAL A 41 2.99 -5.21 -9.94
CA VAL A 41 3.81 -5.20 -11.16
C VAL A 41 4.54 -6.53 -11.31
N GLY A 42 4.30 -7.25 -12.41
CA GLY A 42 5.02 -8.48 -12.75
C GLY A 42 4.60 -9.74 -11.96
N GLU A 43 3.60 -9.67 -11.11
CA GLU A 43 3.19 -10.81 -10.28
C GLU A 43 2.53 -11.95 -11.08
N TRP A 44 1.76 -11.61 -12.13
CA TRP A 44 1.16 -12.59 -13.02
C TRP A 44 2.20 -13.43 -13.79
N PRO A 45 3.18 -12.84 -14.50
CA PRO A 45 4.22 -13.62 -15.15
C PRO A 45 5.07 -14.45 -14.18
N TYR A 46 5.30 -13.97 -12.95
CA TYR A 46 5.98 -14.76 -11.91
C TYR A 46 5.21 -16.03 -11.58
N MET A 47 3.91 -15.87 -11.37
CA MET A 47 3.02 -16.97 -11.02
C MET A 47 2.98 -18.04 -12.11
N GLN A 48 2.93 -17.62 -13.38
CA GLN A 48 2.96 -18.53 -14.52
C GLN A 48 4.29 -19.29 -14.65
N GLN A 49 5.39 -18.69 -14.22
CA GLN A 49 6.70 -19.34 -14.27
C GLN A 49 6.91 -20.34 -13.12
N ILE A 50 6.40 -20.01 -11.94
CA ILE A 50 6.49 -20.89 -10.77
C ILE A 50 5.58 -22.12 -10.90
N ASP A 51 4.39 -21.92 -11.47
CA ASP A 51 3.39 -22.95 -11.68
C ASP A 51 2.71 -22.74 -13.05
N PRO A 52 3.11 -23.50 -14.09
CA PRO A 52 2.49 -23.42 -15.41
C PRO A 52 1.01 -23.80 -15.42
N GLU A 53 0.51 -24.48 -14.38
CA GLU A 53 -0.91 -24.80 -14.22
C GLU A 53 -1.72 -23.64 -13.61
N ALA A 54 -1.06 -22.55 -13.19
CA ALA A 54 -1.75 -21.38 -12.65
C ALA A 54 -2.59 -20.70 -13.73
N THR A 55 -3.91 -20.77 -13.57
CA THR A 55 -4.88 -20.13 -14.47
C THR A 55 -5.10 -18.67 -14.07
N ALA A 56 -5.49 -17.84 -15.04
CA ALA A 56 -5.86 -16.44 -14.77
C ALA A 56 -7.02 -16.35 -13.77
N SER A 57 -7.92 -17.34 -13.78
CA SER A 57 -9.01 -17.45 -12.80
C SER A 57 -8.49 -17.66 -11.37
N PHE A 58 -7.43 -18.45 -11.18
CA PHE A 58 -6.83 -18.65 -9.86
C PHE A 58 -6.16 -17.37 -9.36
N TYR A 59 -5.40 -16.69 -10.22
CA TYR A 59 -4.80 -15.40 -9.87
C TYR A 59 -5.86 -14.34 -9.54
N GLY A 60 -6.95 -14.27 -10.32
CA GLY A 60 -8.09 -13.41 -10.01
C GLY A 60 -8.74 -13.74 -8.66
N ALA A 61 -8.86 -15.02 -8.32
CA ALA A 61 -9.35 -15.46 -7.00
C ALA A 61 -8.38 -15.09 -5.87
N ALA A 62 -7.08 -15.26 -6.09
CA ALA A 62 -6.03 -14.90 -5.13
C ALA A 62 -6.02 -13.38 -4.85
N PHE A 63 -6.11 -12.57 -5.92
CA PHE A 63 -6.23 -11.12 -5.81
C PHE A 63 -7.52 -10.71 -5.09
N SER A 64 -8.64 -11.36 -5.42
CA SER A 64 -9.92 -11.15 -4.72
C SER A 64 -9.81 -11.47 -3.23
N MET A 65 -9.09 -12.52 -2.85
CA MET A 65 -8.84 -12.86 -1.44
C MET A 65 -8.01 -11.80 -0.72
N SER A 66 -7.03 -11.19 -1.39
CA SER A 66 -6.31 -10.03 -0.86
C SER A 66 -7.26 -8.86 -0.55
N LYS A 67 -8.17 -8.52 -1.47
CA LYS A 67 -9.15 -7.45 -1.26
C LYS A 67 -10.21 -7.79 -0.22
N ALA A 68 -10.61 -9.05 -0.13
CA ALA A 68 -11.47 -9.53 0.94
C ALA A 68 -10.78 -9.40 2.31
N GLY A 69 -9.51 -9.83 2.40
CA GLY A 69 -8.67 -9.67 3.58
C GLY A 69 -8.54 -8.20 4.00
N HIS A 70 -8.23 -7.32 3.04
CA HIS A 70 -8.19 -5.88 3.27
C HIS A 70 -9.50 -5.35 3.86
N SER A 71 -10.64 -5.74 3.29
CA SER A 71 -11.95 -5.24 3.71
C SER A 71 -12.29 -5.68 5.14
N ILE A 72 -12.06 -6.95 5.47
CA ILE A 72 -12.32 -7.50 6.81
C ILE A 72 -11.37 -6.87 7.85
N PHE A 73 -10.07 -6.85 7.54
CA PHE A 73 -9.06 -6.34 8.47
C PHE A 73 -9.08 -4.82 8.62
N ALA A 74 -9.61 -4.07 7.63
CA ALA A 74 -9.86 -2.65 7.78
C ALA A 74 -10.81 -2.37 8.96
N PHE A 75 -11.88 -3.15 9.11
CA PHE A 75 -12.78 -3.04 10.27
C PHE A 75 -12.08 -3.49 11.56
N ALA A 76 -11.32 -4.58 11.52
CA ALA A 76 -10.59 -5.07 12.69
C ALA A 76 -9.56 -4.05 13.21
N PHE A 77 -8.78 -3.44 12.31
CA PHE A 77 -7.82 -2.39 12.66
C PHE A 77 -8.50 -1.10 13.09
N ALA A 78 -9.65 -0.73 12.51
CA ALA A 78 -10.43 0.40 12.98
C ALA A 78 -10.94 0.19 14.42
N TYR A 79 -11.43 -1.01 14.74
CA TYR A 79 -11.83 -1.38 16.09
C TYR A 79 -10.65 -1.38 17.05
N TRP A 80 -9.51 -1.94 16.65
CA TRP A 80 -8.28 -1.95 17.46
C TRP A 80 -7.76 -0.52 17.73
N ALA A 81 -7.79 0.36 16.72
CA ALA A 81 -7.38 1.76 16.85
C ALA A 81 -8.28 2.55 17.81
N ARG A 82 -9.56 2.18 17.93
CA ARG A 82 -10.46 2.76 18.93
C ARG A 82 -10.05 2.41 20.35
N LYS A 83 -9.58 1.18 20.61
CA LYS A 83 -9.25 0.69 21.95
C LYS A 83 -7.82 1.02 22.39
N ALA A 84 -6.83 0.88 21.49
CA ALA A 84 -5.41 1.01 21.81
C ALA A 84 -4.77 2.31 21.28
N GLY A 85 -5.56 3.17 20.62
CA GLY A 85 -5.07 4.35 19.92
C GLY A 85 -4.53 4.02 18.52
N MET A 86 -4.31 5.05 17.69
CA MET A 86 -4.02 4.89 16.26
C MET A 86 -2.56 4.48 15.97
N LYS A 87 -1.63 4.71 16.90
CA LYS A 87 -0.19 4.48 16.69
C LYS A 87 0.14 3.00 16.44
N ILE A 88 -0.39 2.10 17.27
CA ILE A 88 -0.04 0.68 17.25
C ILE A 88 -0.60 -0.02 16.00
N PRO A 89 -1.90 0.10 15.67
CA PRO A 89 -2.46 -0.59 14.50
C PRO A 89 -1.90 -0.04 13.17
N LEU A 90 -1.46 1.21 13.15
CA LEU A 90 -0.84 1.82 11.97
C LEU A 90 0.59 1.31 11.74
N LEU A 91 1.31 0.92 12.79
CA LEU A 91 2.59 0.23 12.69
C LEU A 91 2.44 -1.26 12.41
N ALA A 92 1.32 -1.86 12.81
CA ALA A 92 1.02 -3.26 12.59
C ALA A 92 0.88 -3.60 11.10
N GLY A 93 0.28 -2.70 10.29
CA GLY A 93 0.14 -2.91 8.84
C GLY A 93 1.47 -3.21 8.13
N PRO A 94 2.45 -2.28 8.19
CA PRO A 94 3.80 -2.51 7.66
C PRO A 94 4.49 -3.78 8.22
N ALA A 95 4.24 -4.12 9.48
CA ALA A 95 4.79 -5.35 10.07
C ALA A 95 4.19 -6.62 9.42
N PHE A 96 2.89 -6.64 9.14
CA PHE A 96 2.26 -7.72 8.38
C PHE A 96 2.78 -7.78 6.94
N SER A 97 3.00 -6.63 6.29
CA SER A 97 3.61 -6.58 4.95
C SER A 97 5.03 -7.15 4.95
N LEU A 98 5.85 -6.86 5.97
CA LEU A 98 7.18 -7.47 6.11
C LEU A 98 7.12 -8.98 6.26
N VAL A 99 6.20 -9.48 7.09
CA VAL A 99 5.98 -10.92 7.24
C VAL A 99 5.56 -11.53 5.89
N ALA A 100 4.68 -10.87 5.14
CA ALA A 100 4.26 -11.30 3.82
C ALA A 100 5.45 -11.37 2.83
N CYS A 101 6.34 -10.37 2.81
CA CYS A 101 7.55 -10.39 1.99
C CYS A 101 8.47 -11.56 2.34
N VAL A 102 8.69 -11.79 3.64
CA VAL A 102 9.52 -12.92 4.09
C VAL A 102 8.88 -14.25 3.67
N CYS A 103 7.56 -14.42 3.86
CA CYS A 103 6.83 -15.59 3.40
C CYS A 103 6.90 -15.75 1.87
N TYR A 104 6.87 -14.65 1.11
CA TYR A 104 6.99 -14.66 -0.34
C TYR A 104 8.37 -15.16 -0.80
N LEU A 105 9.46 -14.70 -0.17
CA LEU A 105 10.81 -15.22 -0.44
C LEU A 105 10.94 -16.73 -0.16
N PHE A 106 10.20 -17.24 0.81
CA PHE A 106 10.18 -18.67 1.11
C PHE A 106 9.43 -19.52 0.08
N VAL A 107 8.68 -18.94 -0.86
CA VAL A 107 7.89 -19.70 -1.85
C VAL A 107 8.74 -20.58 -2.74
N GLU A 108 9.98 -20.16 -3.02
CA GLU A 108 10.91 -20.88 -3.89
C GLU A 108 11.41 -22.20 -3.28
N PHE A 109 11.43 -22.29 -1.94
CA PHE A 109 11.90 -23.48 -1.23
C PHE A 109 10.88 -24.62 -1.20
N PHE A 110 9.60 -24.36 -1.48
CA PHE A 110 8.57 -25.39 -1.48
C PHE A 110 8.52 -26.12 -2.83
N PRO A 111 8.63 -27.47 -2.88
CA PRO A 111 8.64 -28.22 -4.13
C PRO A 111 7.23 -28.51 -4.70
N SER A 112 6.14 -28.25 -3.97
CA SER A 112 4.76 -28.53 -4.42
C SER A 112 3.76 -27.56 -3.80
N ASN A 113 2.61 -27.35 -4.47
CA ASN A 113 1.50 -26.48 -4.01
C ASN A 113 1.84 -24.97 -3.84
N ARG A 114 2.79 -24.44 -4.62
CA ARG A 114 3.24 -23.04 -4.55
C ARG A 114 2.13 -22.01 -4.77
N ARG A 115 1.14 -22.32 -5.62
CA ARG A 115 -0.02 -21.46 -5.88
C ARG A 115 -0.82 -21.09 -4.62
N TRP A 116 -1.02 -22.04 -3.70
CA TRP A 116 -1.76 -21.80 -2.46
C TRP A 116 -0.95 -20.97 -1.47
N TRP A 117 0.37 -21.12 -1.47
CA TRP A 117 1.27 -20.30 -0.67
C TRP A 117 1.29 -18.84 -1.15
N MET A 118 1.37 -18.62 -2.46
CA MET A 118 1.24 -17.26 -3.03
C MET A 118 -0.10 -16.62 -2.65
N MET A 119 -1.19 -17.38 -2.70
CA MET A 119 -2.51 -16.91 -2.29
C MET A 119 -2.51 -16.44 -0.83
N PHE A 120 -1.84 -17.17 0.07
CA PHE A 120 -1.66 -16.77 1.46
C PHE A 120 -0.82 -15.50 1.61
N CYS A 121 0.27 -15.36 0.86
CA CYS A 121 1.07 -14.12 0.82
C CYS A 121 0.23 -12.92 0.38
N TYR A 122 -0.59 -13.05 -0.67
CA TYR A 122 -1.49 -11.98 -1.13
C TYR A 122 -2.53 -11.58 -0.09
N PHE A 123 -3.06 -12.55 0.66
CA PHE A 123 -3.93 -12.27 1.78
C PHE A 123 -3.21 -11.43 2.85
N LEU A 124 -1.99 -11.80 3.25
CA LEU A 124 -1.20 -11.03 4.22
C LEU A 124 -0.89 -9.62 3.74
N PHE A 125 -0.55 -9.43 2.46
CA PHE A 125 -0.37 -8.10 1.87
C PHE A 125 -1.66 -7.26 1.93
N GLY A 126 -2.82 -7.88 1.67
CA GLY A 126 -4.13 -7.24 1.81
C GLY A 126 -4.40 -6.79 3.24
N VAL A 127 -4.04 -7.62 4.23
CA VAL A 127 -4.08 -7.27 5.66
C VAL A 127 -3.14 -6.12 5.98
N GLY A 128 -1.90 -6.13 5.48
CA GLY A 128 -0.94 -5.04 5.68
C GLY A 128 -1.45 -3.69 5.19
N TYR A 129 -2.02 -3.66 3.98
CA TYR A 129 -2.58 -2.45 3.38
C TYR A 129 -3.83 -1.91 4.12
N SER A 130 -4.52 -2.74 4.91
CA SER A 130 -5.72 -2.32 5.67
C SER A 130 -5.45 -1.23 6.72
N ALA A 131 -4.21 -1.09 7.18
CA ALA A 131 -3.81 -0.01 8.08
C ALA A 131 -3.96 1.40 7.46
N SER A 132 -3.89 1.52 6.14
CA SER A 132 -4.07 2.80 5.42
C SER A 132 -5.45 3.44 5.64
N VAL A 133 -6.47 2.63 5.95
CA VAL A 133 -7.83 3.11 6.26
C VAL A 133 -7.84 3.98 7.52
N LEU A 134 -6.93 3.73 8.47
CA LEU A 134 -6.81 4.50 9.68
C LEU A 134 -6.38 5.94 9.40
N LEU A 135 -5.54 6.17 8.39
CA LEU A 135 -5.11 7.53 7.99
C LEU A 135 -6.27 8.34 7.42
N ARG A 136 -7.17 7.72 6.65
CA ARG A 136 -8.40 8.37 6.16
C ARG A 136 -9.32 8.77 7.31
N SER A 137 -9.42 7.91 8.35
CA SER A 137 -10.18 8.23 9.56
C SER A 137 -9.50 9.32 10.41
N TYR A 138 -8.16 9.37 10.42
CA TYR A 138 -7.38 10.41 11.09
C TYR A 138 -7.62 11.78 10.45
N ILE A 139 -7.59 11.85 9.12
CA ILE A 139 -7.86 13.09 8.37
C ILE A 139 -9.27 13.60 8.68
N ALA A 140 -10.27 12.73 8.74
CA ALA A 140 -11.62 13.10 9.17
C ALA A 140 -11.63 13.75 10.57
N ARG A 141 -10.85 13.19 11.51
CA ARG A 141 -10.83 13.63 12.91
C ARG A 141 -10.10 14.96 13.11
N VAL A 142 -9.05 15.21 12.34
CA VAL A 142 -8.21 16.41 12.49
C VAL A 142 -8.67 17.58 11.63
N SER A 143 -9.47 17.32 10.57
CA SER A 143 -10.02 18.36 9.71
C SER A 143 -11.29 18.97 10.28
N SER A 144 -11.42 20.29 10.16
CA SER A 144 -12.66 21.02 10.42
C SER A 144 -13.74 20.70 9.37
N VAL A 145 -15.02 20.89 9.71
CA VAL A 145 -16.14 20.57 8.82
C VAL A 145 -16.05 21.33 7.49
N GLU A 146 -15.59 22.57 7.51
CA GLU A 146 -15.42 23.42 6.34
C GLU A 146 -14.27 22.96 5.42
N ASN A 147 -13.15 22.50 6.00
CA ASN A 147 -11.97 22.09 5.24
C ASN A 147 -11.89 20.58 4.95
N ARG A 148 -12.81 19.77 5.50
CA ARG A 148 -12.78 18.30 5.37
C ARG A 148 -12.88 17.83 3.93
N ALA A 149 -13.71 18.47 3.11
CA ALA A 149 -13.83 18.14 1.68
C ALA A 149 -12.51 18.36 0.95
N SER A 150 -11.86 19.51 1.17
CA SER A 150 -10.56 19.84 0.59
C SER A 150 -9.45 18.91 1.08
N ALA A 151 -9.46 18.52 2.36
CA ALA A 151 -8.51 17.57 2.93
C ALA A 151 -8.61 16.19 2.26
N TYR A 152 -9.82 15.67 2.05
CA TYR A 152 -10.03 14.42 1.31
C TYR A 152 -9.70 14.54 -0.17
N ALA A 153 -9.96 15.69 -0.80
CA ALA A 153 -9.59 15.93 -2.19
C ALA A 153 -8.07 15.88 -2.38
N VAL A 154 -7.30 16.49 -1.47
CA VAL A 154 -5.83 16.44 -1.48
C VAL A 154 -5.33 15.02 -1.25
N GLN A 155 -5.90 14.29 -0.29
CA GLN A 155 -5.54 12.90 -0.03
C GLN A 155 -5.78 11.99 -1.24
N ASN A 156 -7.00 12.03 -1.79
CA ASN A 156 -7.39 11.19 -2.93
C ASN A 156 -6.64 11.60 -4.20
N GLY A 157 -6.38 12.89 -4.40
CA GLY A 157 -5.58 13.38 -5.53
C GLY A 157 -4.18 12.78 -5.52
N ALA A 158 -3.50 12.80 -4.38
CA ALA A 158 -2.16 12.22 -4.25
C ALA A 158 -2.15 10.71 -4.55
N THR A 159 -3.09 9.95 -3.99
CA THR A 159 -3.14 8.50 -4.19
C THR A 159 -3.53 8.11 -5.62
N ASN A 160 -4.47 8.83 -6.24
CA ASN A 160 -4.93 8.53 -7.60
C ASN A 160 -3.85 8.86 -8.65
N VAL A 161 -3.12 9.96 -8.47
CA VAL A 161 -1.97 10.28 -9.34
C VAL A 161 -0.93 9.16 -9.27
N MET A 162 -0.63 8.65 -8.06
CA MET A 162 0.32 7.57 -7.91
C MET A 162 -0.15 6.27 -8.58
N GLN A 163 -1.42 5.92 -8.37
CA GLN A 163 -2.01 4.76 -9.02
C GLN A 163 -1.95 4.89 -10.54
N ALA A 164 -2.25 6.07 -11.10
CA ALA A 164 -2.19 6.29 -12.54
C ALA A 164 -0.77 6.11 -13.09
N ILE A 165 0.25 6.62 -12.40
CA ILE A 165 1.66 6.43 -12.78
C ILE A 165 2.02 4.94 -12.77
N PHE A 166 1.60 4.21 -11.74
CA PHE A 166 1.88 2.78 -11.61
C PHE A 166 1.17 1.93 -12.67
N VAL A 167 -0.10 2.22 -12.98
CA VAL A 167 -0.84 1.52 -14.04
C VAL A 167 -0.15 1.72 -15.39
N ILE A 168 0.24 2.95 -15.71
CA ILE A 168 0.98 3.22 -16.95
C ILE A 168 2.32 2.47 -16.96
N ALA A 169 3.04 2.44 -15.83
CA ALA A 169 4.29 1.71 -15.73
C ALA A 169 4.11 0.19 -15.88
N ASP A 170 3.03 -0.37 -15.35
CA ASP A 170 2.68 -1.79 -15.51
C ASP A 170 2.30 -2.11 -16.95
N ASP A 171 1.46 -1.29 -17.59
CA ASP A 171 1.09 -1.44 -19.00
C ASP A 171 2.33 -1.39 -19.92
N VAL A 172 3.22 -0.43 -19.69
CA VAL A 172 4.51 -0.34 -20.41
C VAL A 172 5.35 -1.58 -20.14
N SER A 173 5.44 -2.03 -18.89
CA SER A 173 6.17 -3.24 -18.52
C SER A 173 5.59 -4.47 -19.21
N LEU A 174 4.28 -4.60 -19.36
CA LEU A 174 3.61 -5.70 -20.06
C LEU A 174 3.80 -5.65 -21.57
N ILE A 175 3.85 -4.45 -22.18
CA ILE A 175 4.18 -4.28 -23.61
C ILE A 175 5.63 -4.66 -23.89
N VAL A 176 6.53 -4.22 -22.99
CA VAL A 176 7.97 -4.40 -23.10
C VAL A 176 8.39 -5.80 -22.66
N ALA A 177 7.60 -6.44 -21.79
CA ALA A 177 7.87 -7.76 -21.24
C ALA A 177 8.18 -8.76 -22.35
N PRO A 178 7.33 -9.07 -23.34
CA PRO A 178 7.64 -10.04 -24.39
C PRO A 178 8.98 -9.82 -25.11
N ILE A 179 9.46 -8.57 -25.16
CA ILE A 179 10.70 -8.17 -25.82
C ILE A 179 11.90 -8.35 -24.87
N TYR A 180 11.79 -7.87 -23.62
CA TYR A 180 12.85 -7.91 -22.61
C TYR A 180 12.94 -9.25 -21.85
N THR A 181 11.82 -9.96 -21.68
CA THR A 181 11.73 -11.28 -21.02
C THR A 181 12.70 -12.25 -21.70
N SER A 182 12.75 -12.26 -23.03
CA SER A 182 13.60 -13.19 -23.78
C SER A 182 15.11 -13.01 -23.54
N GLN A 183 15.60 -11.78 -23.29
CA GLN A 183 17.03 -11.51 -23.14
C GLN A 183 17.48 -11.38 -21.67
N VAL A 184 16.66 -10.77 -20.81
CA VAL A 184 16.97 -10.65 -19.37
C VAL A 184 16.75 -11.98 -18.66
N PHE A 185 15.74 -12.77 -19.03
CA PHE A 185 15.52 -14.09 -18.43
C PHE A 185 16.47 -15.16 -18.96
N ALA A 186 17.04 -14.98 -20.15
CA ALA A 186 18.14 -15.80 -20.64
C ALA A 186 19.46 -15.55 -19.88
N ALA A 187 19.65 -14.35 -19.30
CA ALA A 187 20.89 -13.97 -18.64
C ALA A 187 20.86 -14.00 -17.09
N ALA A 188 19.72 -13.70 -16.44
CA ALA A 188 19.66 -13.47 -14.99
C ALA A 188 18.66 -14.36 -14.20
N GLY A 189 17.70 -15.01 -14.87
CA GLY A 189 16.63 -15.78 -14.22
C GLY A 189 15.59 -14.89 -13.50
N TYR A 190 14.32 -15.26 -13.61
CA TYR A 190 13.20 -14.46 -13.09
C TYR A 190 13.17 -14.35 -11.55
N SER A 191 13.58 -15.44 -10.87
CA SER A 191 13.73 -15.48 -9.40
C SER A 191 14.61 -14.33 -8.87
N THR A 192 15.70 -13.99 -9.58
CA THR A 192 16.61 -12.91 -9.18
C THR A 192 15.92 -11.53 -9.18
N VAL A 193 15.04 -11.27 -10.16
CA VAL A 193 14.33 -9.99 -10.29
C VAL A 193 13.31 -9.82 -9.16
N GLU A 194 12.58 -10.89 -8.83
CA GLU A 194 11.60 -10.89 -7.74
C GLU A 194 12.24 -10.81 -6.37
N ILE A 195 13.39 -11.48 -6.17
CA ILE A 195 14.18 -11.35 -4.95
C ILE A 195 14.67 -9.90 -4.78
N VAL A 196 15.12 -9.26 -5.86
CA VAL A 196 15.51 -7.84 -5.83
C VAL A 196 14.31 -6.94 -5.51
N ASN A 197 13.14 -7.19 -6.11
CA ASN A 197 11.92 -6.42 -5.84
C ASN A 197 11.47 -6.59 -4.37
N GLY A 198 11.47 -7.82 -3.86
CA GLY A 198 11.20 -8.13 -2.45
C GLY A 198 12.20 -7.49 -1.50
N ALA A 199 13.49 -7.46 -1.85
CA ALA A 199 14.52 -6.79 -1.06
C ALA A 199 14.32 -5.27 -1.02
N ILE A 200 14.02 -4.64 -2.17
CA ILE A 200 13.65 -3.22 -2.26
C ILE A 200 12.45 -2.94 -1.36
N TYR A 201 11.45 -3.83 -1.36
CA TYR A 201 10.26 -3.68 -0.53
C TYR A 201 10.58 -3.73 0.96
N VAL A 202 11.37 -4.72 1.39
CA VAL A 202 11.82 -4.84 2.78
C VAL A 202 12.58 -3.59 3.22
N VAL A 203 13.48 -3.07 2.37
CA VAL A 203 14.22 -1.84 2.66
C VAL A 203 13.27 -0.64 2.73
N ALA A 204 12.33 -0.51 1.80
CA ALA A 204 11.33 0.56 1.79
C ALA A 204 10.45 0.53 3.05
N THR A 205 9.98 -0.64 3.46
CA THR A 205 9.17 -0.81 4.67
C THR A 205 9.98 -0.57 5.96
N ILE A 206 11.28 -0.92 5.99
CA ILE A 206 12.16 -0.57 7.11
C ILE A 206 12.38 0.94 7.17
N LEU A 207 12.69 1.58 6.04
CA LEU A 207 12.83 3.04 5.94
C LEU A 207 11.55 3.74 6.38
N TRP A 208 10.40 3.17 6.02
CA TRP A 208 9.09 3.64 6.45
C TRP A 208 8.88 3.55 7.96
N ILE A 209 9.17 2.41 8.59
CA ILE A 209 9.08 2.23 10.05
C ILE A 209 10.06 3.15 10.79
N VAL A 210 11.24 3.42 10.21
CA VAL A 210 12.22 4.37 10.76
C VAL A 210 11.73 5.81 10.60
N ALA A 211 11.24 6.17 9.41
CA ALA A 211 10.65 7.49 9.13
C ALA A 211 9.44 7.77 10.01
N TRP A 212 8.67 6.73 10.38
CA TRP A 212 7.56 6.81 11.31
C TRP A 212 7.94 7.42 12.66
N LYS A 213 9.16 7.14 13.17
CA LYS A 213 9.66 7.75 14.41
C LYS A 213 9.96 9.24 14.27
N SER A 214 10.30 9.70 13.07
CA SER A 214 10.53 11.12 12.75
C SER A 214 9.22 11.89 12.56
N LEU A 215 8.17 11.19 12.14
CA LEU A 215 6.83 11.74 11.94
C LEU A 215 6.14 12.00 13.29
N LYS A 216 6.27 13.24 13.80
CA LYS A 216 5.53 13.76 14.98
C LYS A 216 4.02 13.91 14.73
N MET A 217 3.36 12.94 14.09
CA MET A 217 1.93 13.01 13.72
C MET A 217 0.99 13.00 14.95
N PHE A 218 1.49 12.56 16.11
CA PHE A 218 0.69 12.31 17.30
C PHE A 218 1.32 12.86 18.61
N ASN A 219 2.19 13.86 18.51
CA ASN A 219 2.62 14.69 19.64
C ASN A 219 2.08 16.12 19.47
#